data_AF-D8PRA2-F1
#
_entry.id   AF-D8PRA2-F1
#
_cell.length_a   1.000
_cell.length_b   1.000
_cell.length_c   1.000
_cell.angle_alpha   90.00
_cell.angle_beta   90.00
_cell.angle_gamma   90.00
#
_symmetry.space_group_name_H-M   'P 1'
#
loop_
_entity.id
_entity.type
_entity.pdbx_description
1 polymer ?
#
loop_
_entity_poly.entity_id
_entity_poly.type
_entity_poly.pdbx_seq_one_letter_code
_entity_poly.pdbx_strand_id
1 'polypeptide(L)'
;MPLPSLPLDIYASIFRHFPASTNDDGSVSLARCSQANSLLREAAYHSALWGPHYRARYKHYSGFVDGEDDLSGDIRSKYIARRHKDSTALQLLENIIQCVGDRCTTMRELVSLSFDVWDALQLERKKPLPKVFQPSGEETDALVAPHALPRQYWAGVACDLIAKSSATLLWRRLKEDPTSVSFEDAMSALSCFCGQSLLEVREMFHNLTCRCRIKLQADGIGLDGNKEEWDVVRICSAVCEFMRSEGFGPAEGADFRIVHHHFAHFYLTSHKKTLPLALVHVFVAICNRLGLQASPVDFPFRVIAHVSHPSPTADDIYVDVYGSDTRAILDIRTDVMARCMAAGIPPDKISTHIAPRRATPLLLRSARNIISSEFEDLESPRLLIRDAVHVSKCLTTLLSGQPGMDLSGLLLGTDTIHFDCATYLSDIMAPALQAPHNRHLALMCDNRIRAARDSEGVVTMRTSSDREIKYFVGMIFRHVRYGYTGVITGWSSTCESPESWIHQMGVDHLPRGRNQPFYHVFDMYGQQRYVAEENIAVDHSPSTTIQTLIENVPSLGMYFEDAEIGEDADGNEKARLVLSPEFQKKYPEDGQAGNAWMAELD
;
A
#
# COMPACT_ATOMS: atom_id res chain seq x y z
N MET A 1 -23.06 -46.13 -17.85
CA MET A 1 -22.84 -46.05 -19.31
C MET A 1 -21.64 -45.16 -19.56
N PRO A 2 -20.70 -45.51 -20.46
CA PRO A 2 -19.72 -44.54 -20.93
C PRO A 2 -20.47 -43.37 -21.61
N LEU A 3 -20.03 -42.13 -21.34
CA LEU A 3 -20.53 -40.96 -22.05
C LEU A 3 -20.39 -41.20 -23.57
N PRO A 4 -21.40 -40.88 -24.39
CA PRO A 4 -21.25 -40.94 -25.84
C PRO A 4 -20.05 -40.08 -26.26
N SER A 5 -19.22 -40.62 -27.15
CA SER A 5 -18.05 -39.92 -27.70
C SER A 5 -18.52 -38.71 -28.51
N LEU A 6 -18.56 -37.53 -27.88
CA LEU A 6 -18.86 -36.29 -28.58
C LEU A 6 -17.65 -35.89 -29.46
N PRO A 7 -17.87 -35.20 -30.58
CA PRO A 7 -16.79 -34.60 -31.36
C PRO A 7 -15.96 -33.59 -30.55
N LEU A 8 -14.69 -33.39 -30.95
CA LEU A 8 -13.73 -32.49 -30.30
C LEU A 8 -14.27 -31.05 -30.16
N ASP A 9 -14.89 -30.55 -31.23
CA ASP A 9 -15.52 -29.25 -31.36
C ASP A 9 -16.72 -29.08 -30.43
N ILE A 10 -17.49 -30.15 -30.17
CA ILE A 10 -18.56 -30.13 -29.18
C ILE A 10 -17.99 -30.04 -27.76
N TYR A 11 -16.94 -30.80 -27.44
CA TYR A 11 -16.26 -30.66 -26.15
C TYR A 11 -15.66 -29.26 -25.95
N ALA A 12 -14.98 -28.73 -26.96
CA ALA A 12 -14.45 -27.36 -26.93
C ALA A 12 -15.58 -26.34 -26.73
N SER A 13 -16.75 -26.54 -27.36
CA SER A 13 -17.90 -25.67 -27.15
C SER A 13 -18.48 -25.78 -25.75
N ILE A 14 -18.58 -27.00 -25.18
CA ILE A 14 -19.01 -27.21 -23.79
C ILE A 14 -18.06 -26.49 -22.82
N PHE A 15 -16.76 -26.64 -23.04
CA PHE A 15 -15.72 -26.02 -22.21
C PHE A 15 -15.76 -24.50 -22.19
N ARG A 16 -16.23 -23.85 -23.28
CA ARG A 16 -16.44 -22.38 -23.31
C ARG A 16 -17.49 -21.90 -22.30
N HIS A 17 -18.38 -22.77 -21.85
CA HIS A 17 -19.41 -22.44 -20.87
C HIS A 17 -18.96 -22.65 -19.42
N PHE A 18 -17.71 -23.11 -19.19
CA PHE A 18 -17.19 -23.19 -17.82
C PHE A 18 -17.03 -21.78 -17.24
N PRO A 19 -17.48 -21.54 -15.99
CA PRO A 19 -17.50 -20.20 -15.43
C PRO A 19 -16.08 -19.69 -15.19
N ALA A 20 -15.79 -18.49 -15.68
CA ALA A 20 -14.57 -17.78 -15.36
C ALA A 20 -14.75 -17.01 -14.05
N SER A 21 -14.01 -17.41 -13.01
CA SER A 21 -14.04 -16.78 -11.68
C SER A 21 -12.62 -16.65 -11.13
N THR A 22 -12.47 -15.79 -10.11
CA THR A 22 -11.23 -15.68 -9.32
C THR A 22 -10.98 -16.90 -8.43
N ASN A 23 -12.01 -17.70 -8.15
CA ASN A 23 -11.98 -18.83 -7.22
C ASN A 23 -11.65 -20.18 -7.89
N ASP A 24 -11.21 -20.12 -9.15
CA ASP A 24 -10.68 -21.26 -9.93
C ASP A 24 -11.69 -22.35 -10.34
N ASP A 25 -13.01 -22.15 -10.19
CA ASP A 25 -14.01 -23.21 -10.43
C ASP A 25 -13.98 -23.79 -11.87
N GLY A 26 -14.04 -22.92 -12.88
CA GLY A 26 -14.02 -23.35 -14.27
C GLY A 26 -12.64 -23.75 -14.79
N SER A 27 -11.57 -23.09 -14.33
CA SER A 27 -10.20 -23.39 -14.78
C SER A 27 -9.68 -24.71 -14.19
N VAL A 28 -10.05 -25.03 -12.95
CA VAL A 28 -9.79 -26.37 -12.35
C VAL A 28 -10.57 -27.45 -13.11
N SER A 29 -11.82 -27.17 -13.50
CA SER A 29 -12.61 -28.10 -14.30
C SER A 29 -11.96 -28.37 -15.66
N LEU A 30 -11.49 -27.33 -16.38
CA LEU A 30 -10.70 -27.49 -17.61
C LEU A 30 -9.43 -28.33 -17.39
N ALA A 31 -8.69 -28.05 -16.32
CA ALA A 31 -7.48 -28.79 -15.98
C ALA A 31 -7.78 -30.28 -15.73
N ARG A 32 -8.83 -30.59 -14.97
CA ARG A 32 -9.28 -31.97 -14.72
C ARG A 32 -9.73 -32.67 -16.00
N CYS A 33 -10.49 -32.00 -16.87
CA CYS A 33 -10.86 -32.54 -18.18
C CYS A 33 -9.63 -32.90 -19.01
N SER A 34 -8.57 -32.08 -18.96
CA SER A 34 -7.33 -32.34 -19.69
C SER A 34 -6.57 -33.59 -19.22
N GLN A 35 -6.81 -34.01 -17.99
CA GLN A 35 -6.19 -35.20 -17.38
C GLN A 35 -7.03 -36.47 -17.59
N ALA A 36 -8.30 -36.35 -17.99
CA ALA A 36 -9.24 -37.46 -18.03
C ALA A 36 -8.99 -38.46 -19.19
N ASN A 37 -8.83 -37.99 -20.43
CA ASN A 37 -8.50 -38.82 -21.60
C ASN A 37 -7.91 -37.97 -22.75
N SER A 38 -7.44 -38.61 -23.82
CA SER A 38 -6.80 -37.93 -24.96
C SER A 38 -7.72 -36.93 -25.69
N LEU A 39 -8.99 -37.28 -25.91
CA LEU A 39 -9.95 -36.44 -26.62
C LEU A 39 -10.28 -35.16 -25.82
N LEU A 40 -10.55 -35.29 -24.51
CA LEU A 40 -10.80 -34.14 -23.63
C LEU A 40 -9.54 -33.29 -23.43
N ARG A 41 -8.35 -33.93 -23.44
CA ARG A 41 -7.06 -33.23 -23.42
C ARG A 41 -6.90 -32.34 -24.63
N GLU A 42 -7.11 -32.89 -25.82
CA GLU A 42 -7.00 -32.13 -27.06
C GLU A 42 -8.01 -30.97 -27.08
N ALA A 43 -9.24 -31.18 -26.63
CA ALA A 43 -10.25 -30.12 -26.53
C ALA A 43 -9.84 -29.03 -25.52
N ALA A 44 -9.34 -29.40 -24.34
CA ALA A 44 -8.95 -28.46 -23.28
C ALA A 44 -7.64 -27.72 -23.59
N TYR A 45 -6.82 -28.20 -24.54
CA TYR A 45 -5.56 -27.57 -24.92
C TYR A 45 -5.74 -26.33 -25.81
N HIS A 46 -6.95 -26.10 -26.32
CA HIS A 46 -7.24 -24.93 -27.13
C HIS A 46 -7.05 -23.63 -26.33
N SER A 47 -6.02 -22.86 -26.68
CA SER A 47 -5.56 -21.68 -25.92
C SER A 47 -6.65 -20.65 -25.64
N ALA A 48 -7.54 -20.41 -26.61
CA ALA A 48 -8.66 -19.47 -26.47
C ALA A 48 -9.63 -19.79 -25.31
N LEU A 49 -9.69 -21.04 -24.84
CA LEU A 49 -10.51 -21.43 -23.68
C LEU A 49 -9.98 -20.84 -22.37
N TRP A 50 -8.67 -20.59 -22.29
CA TRP A 50 -8.02 -20.13 -21.06
C TRP A 50 -8.07 -18.61 -20.90
N GLY A 51 -8.31 -17.86 -21.98
CA GLY A 51 -8.43 -16.39 -21.98
C GLY A 51 -9.42 -15.81 -20.97
N PRO A 52 -10.68 -16.28 -20.94
CA PRO A 52 -11.65 -15.82 -19.94
C PRO A 52 -11.19 -16.08 -18.50
N HIS A 53 -10.65 -17.26 -18.21
CA HIS A 53 -10.16 -17.62 -16.88
C HIS A 53 -8.94 -16.78 -16.47
N TYR A 54 -8.01 -16.56 -17.40
CA TYR A 54 -6.85 -15.70 -17.18
C TYR A 54 -7.28 -14.29 -16.79
N ARG A 55 -8.14 -13.65 -17.60
CA ARG A 55 -8.63 -12.29 -17.33
C ARG A 55 -9.49 -12.20 -16.07
N ALA A 56 -10.21 -13.26 -15.71
CA ALA A 56 -11.02 -13.27 -14.50
C ALA A 56 -10.15 -13.25 -13.24
N ARG A 57 -9.07 -14.06 -13.23
CA ARG A 57 -8.18 -14.21 -12.08
C ARG A 57 -7.10 -13.13 -12.00
N TYR A 58 -6.44 -12.82 -13.11
CA TYR A 58 -5.28 -11.94 -13.15
C TYR A 58 -5.66 -10.57 -13.70
N LYS A 59 -5.56 -9.56 -12.82
CA LYS A 59 -5.73 -8.13 -13.12
C LYS A 59 -4.39 -7.40 -13.14
N HIS A 60 -3.39 -7.98 -12.49
CA HIS A 60 -2.05 -7.46 -12.35
C HIS A 60 -1.04 -8.36 -13.04
N TYR A 61 -0.01 -7.76 -13.63
CA TYR A 61 1.09 -8.44 -14.31
C TYR A 61 2.31 -7.55 -14.30
N SER A 62 3.54 -8.07 -14.38
CA SER A 62 4.75 -7.23 -14.23
C SER A 62 5.07 -6.32 -15.43
N GLY A 63 4.69 -6.72 -16.66
CA GLY A 63 5.04 -6.02 -17.90
C GLY A 63 4.21 -4.76 -18.21
N PHE A 64 3.21 -4.42 -17.39
CA PHE A 64 2.27 -3.33 -17.69
C PHE A 64 2.92 -1.95 -17.73
N VAL A 65 4.03 -1.80 -17.01
CA VAL A 65 4.78 -0.54 -16.98
C VAL A 65 5.46 -0.30 -18.33
N ASP A 66 5.84 -1.37 -19.02
CA ASP A 66 6.53 -1.34 -20.32
C ASP A 66 5.55 -1.44 -21.50
N GLY A 67 4.24 -1.44 -21.23
CA GLY A 67 3.19 -1.47 -22.25
C GLY A 67 3.03 -2.82 -22.94
N GLU A 68 3.54 -3.90 -22.36
CA GLU A 68 3.40 -5.25 -22.92
C GLU A 68 1.95 -5.74 -22.83
N ASP A 69 1.46 -6.33 -23.93
CA ASP A 69 0.16 -7.03 -23.94
C ASP A 69 0.32 -8.43 -23.35
N ASP A 70 -0.21 -8.59 -22.14
CA ASP A 70 -0.18 -9.83 -21.38
C ASP A 70 -0.95 -10.98 -22.07
N LEU A 71 -1.85 -10.68 -23.02
CA LEU A 71 -2.69 -11.69 -23.69
C LEU A 71 -2.17 -12.12 -25.07
N SER A 72 -1.02 -11.61 -25.50
CA SER A 72 -0.37 -12.05 -26.74
C SER A 72 0.18 -13.50 -26.62
N GLY A 73 0.10 -14.31 -27.68
CA GLY A 73 0.66 -15.67 -27.71
C GLY A 73 -0.21 -16.76 -27.06
N ASP A 74 0.42 -17.83 -26.55
CA ASP A 74 -0.31 -18.97 -25.96
C ASP A 74 -0.76 -18.70 -24.51
N ILE A 75 -2.02 -18.30 -24.36
CA ILE A 75 -2.64 -17.96 -23.08
C ILE A 75 -2.68 -19.15 -22.11
N ARG A 76 -2.85 -20.38 -22.61
CA ARG A 76 -2.85 -21.58 -21.75
C ARG A 76 -1.51 -21.72 -21.03
N SER A 77 -0.40 -21.65 -21.78
CA SER A 77 0.94 -21.74 -21.21
C SER A 77 1.22 -20.60 -20.24
N LYS A 78 0.79 -19.37 -20.56
CA LYS A 78 0.86 -18.22 -19.63
C LYS A 78 0.09 -18.46 -18.35
N TYR A 79 -1.16 -18.93 -18.43
CA TYR A 79 -1.98 -19.24 -17.25
C TYR A 79 -1.29 -20.28 -16.35
N ILE A 80 -0.76 -21.35 -16.93
CA ILE A 80 -0.04 -22.40 -16.18
C ILE A 80 1.21 -21.81 -15.51
N ALA A 81 2.01 -21.03 -16.24
CA ALA A 81 3.20 -20.37 -15.67
C ALA A 81 2.84 -19.41 -14.53
N ARG A 82 1.75 -18.65 -14.68
CA ARG A 82 1.22 -17.74 -13.66
C ARG A 82 0.79 -18.51 -12.40
N ARG A 83 0.09 -19.63 -12.57
CA ARG A 83 -0.28 -20.54 -11.46
C ARG A 83 0.92 -21.15 -10.73
N HIS A 84 2.00 -21.47 -11.44
CA HIS A 84 3.23 -21.91 -10.79
C HIS A 84 3.82 -20.80 -9.92
N LYS A 85 3.86 -19.56 -10.41
CA LYS A 85 4.32 -18.41 -9.63
C LYS A 85 3.41 -18.15 -8.41
N ASP A 86 2.08 -18.27 -8.55
CA ASP A 86 1.15 -18.21 -7.41
C ASP A 86 1.51 -19.26 -6.35
N SER A 87 1.70 -20.52 -6.77
CA SER A 87 2.07 -21.60 -5.86
C SER A 87 3.40 -21.34 -5.15
N THR A 88 4.41 -20.82 -5.87
CA THR A 88 5.69 -20.44 -5.26
C THR A 88 5.50 -19.32 -4.24
N ALA A 89 4.75 -18.26 -4.58
CA ALA A 89 4.50 -17.16 -3.65
C ALA A 89 3.75 -17.61 -2.39
N LEU A 90 2.75 -18.49 -2.52
CA LEU A 90 2.01 -19.01 -1.39
C LEU A 90 2.87 -19.92 -0.50
N GLN A 91 3.81 -20.67 -1.08
CA GLN A 91 4.79 -21.45 -0.31
C GLN A 91 5.78 -20.56 0.44
N LEU A 92 6.27 -19.48 -0.19
CA LEU A 92 7.13 -18.50 0.46
C LEU A 92 6.39 -17.77 1.59
N LEU A 93 5.13 -17.41 1.36
CA LEU A 93 4.24 -16.84 2.38
C LEU A 93 4.06 -17.79 3.57
N GLU A 94 3.84 -19.08 3.31
CA GLU A 94 3.77 -20.09 4.36
C GLU A 94 5.07 -20.14 5.18
N ASN A 95 6.23 -20.12 4.51
CA ASN A 95 7.52 -20.14 5.21
C ASN A 95 7.70 -18.89 6.08
N ILE A 96 7.22 -17.72 5.65
CA ILE A 96 7.26 -16.48 6.45
C ILE A 96 6.39 -16.61 7.70
N ILE A 97 5.16 -17.14 7.56
CA ILE A 97 4.22 -17.34 8.66
C ILE A 97 4.77 -18.34 9.68
N GLN A 98 5.26 -19.48 9.19
CA GLN A 98 5.82 -20.56 10.01
C GLN A 98 7.22 -20.26 10.53
N CYS A 99 7.81 -19.11 10.18
CA CYS A 99 9.19 -18.74 10.48
C CYS A 99 10.20 -19.87 10.11
N VAL A 100 10.11 -20.33 8.87
CA VAL A 100 11.01 -21.33 8.29
C VAL A 100 12.08 -20.62 7.48
N GLY A 101 13.34 -20.74 7.92
CA GLY A 101 14.47 -20.07 7.27
C GLY A 101 14.58 -18.59 7.64
N ASP A 102 15.31 -17.83 6.83
CA ASP A 102 15.52 -16.39 7.03
C ASP A 102 14.37 -15.58 6.40
N ARG A 103 13.55 -14.95 7.23
CA ARG A 103 12.33 -14.26 6.77
C ARG A 103 12.61 -13.10 5.84
N CYS A 104 13.69 -12.35 6.07
CA CYS A 104 14.11 -11.28 5.16
C CYS A 104 14.41 -11.81 3.75
N THR A 105 15.17 -12.90 3.66
CA THR A 105 15.50 -13.56 2.39
C THR A 105 14.24 -14.12 1.71
N THR A 106 13.38 -14.80 2.46
CA THR A 106 12.12 -15.36 1.93
C THR A 106 11.16 -14.26 1.44
N MET A 107 11.03 -13.16 2.19
CA MET A 107 10.23 -12.00 1.78
C MET A 107 10.80 -11.34 0.53
N ARG A 108 12.13 -11.17 0.46
CA ARG A 108 12.81 -10.64 -0.72
C ARG A 108 12.54 -11.49 -1.96
N GLU A 109 12.62 -12.82 -1.84
CA GLU A 109 12.29 -13.75 -2.92
C GLU A 109 10.83 -13.61 -3.37
N LEU A 110 9.89 -13.55 -2.43
CA LEU A 110 8.47 -13.36 -2.71
C LEU A 110 8.22 -12.04 -3.45
N VAL A 111 8.79 -10.94 -2.96
CA VAL A 111 8.65 -9.60 -3.57
C VAL A 111 9.29 -9.54 -4.96
N SER A 112 10.34 -10.32 -5.22
CA SER A 112 10.96 -10.42 -6.55
C SER A 112 10.01 -10.96 -7.63
N LEU A 113 8.96 -11.69 -7.22
CA LEU A 113 7.91 -12.14 -8.13
C LEU A 113 7.00 -10.99 -8.59
N SER A 114 7.06 -9.80 -7.99
CA SER A 114 6.42 -8.56 -8.44
C SER A 114 4.90 -8.67 -8.66
N PHE A 115 4.32 -7.84 -9.55
CA PHE A 115 2.87 -7.69 -9.77
C PHE A 115 2.17 -8.87 -10.40
N ASP A 116 2.85 -9.61 -11.27
CA ASP A 116 3.24 -10.91 -10.80
C ASP A 116 2.16 -11.71 -10.04
N VAL A 117 2.48 -11.98 -8.79
CA VAL A 117 1.69 -12.74 -7.81
C VAL A 117 0.72 -11.88 -6.98
N TRP A 118 0.52 -10.61 -7.36
CA TRP A 118 -0.30 -9.66 -6.61
C TRP A 118 -1.72 -10.16 -6.39
N ASP A 119 -2.40 -10.62 -7.45
CA ASP A 119 -3.78 -11.08 -7.34
C ASP A 119 -3.92 -12.32 -6.43
N ALA A 120 -2.91 -13.21 -6.41
CA ALA A 120 -2.90 -14.36 -5.52
C ALA A 120 -2.78 -13.92 -4.05
N LEU A 121 -1.92 -12.97 -3.74
CA LEU A 121 -1.77 -12.39 -2.40
C LEU A 121 -3.03 -11.63 -1.97
N GLN A 122 -3.65 -10.88 -2.88
CA GLN A 122 -4.92 -10.18 -2.63
C GLN A 122 -6.06 -11.17 -2.35
N LEU A 123 -6.06 -12.36 -2.95
CA LEU A 123 -7.01 -13.42 -2.62
C LEU A 123 -6.78 -13.96 -1.20
N GLU A 124 -5.53 -14.15 -0.79
CA GLU A 124 -5.21 -14.54 0.60
C GLU A 124 -5.69 -13.50 1.62
N ARG A 125 -5.54 -12.20 1.31
CA ARG A 125 -6.03 -11.10 2.14
C ARG A 125 -7.54 -11.04 2.30
N LYS A 126 -8.29 -11.63 1.37
CA LYS A 126 -9.76 -11.64 1.36
C LYS A 126 -10.36 -12.94 1.89
N LYS A 127 -9.54 -13.91 2.32
CA LYS A 127 -10.05 -15.15 2.88
C LYS A 127 -10.77 -14.89 4.21
N PRO A 128 -11.81 -15.67 4.54
CA PRO A 128 -12.52 -15.54 5.82
C PRO A 128 -11.58 -15.64 7.02
N LEU A 129 -11.82 -14.78 8.01
CA LEU A 129 -11.17 -14.84 9.32
C LEU A 129 -11.97 -15.73 10.28
N PRO A 130 -11.39 -16.17 11.43
CA PRO A 130 -12.16 -16.75 12.52
C PRO A 130 -13.37 -15.88 12.91
N LYS A 131 -14.48 -16.48 13.33
CA LYS A 131 -15.74 -15.76 13.61
C LYS A 131 -15.58 -14.59 14.58
N VAL A 132 -14.75 -14.78 15.61
CA VAL A 132 -14.42 -13.76 16.60
C VAL A 132 -13.74 -12.52 16.02
N PHE A 133 -13.16 -12.67 14.83
CA PHE A 133 -12.49 -11.60 14.09
C PHE A 133 -13.28 -11.09 12.88
N GLN A 134 -14.49 -11.62 12.65
CA GLN A 134 -15.37 -11.11 11.61
C GLN A 134 -16.17 -9.91 12.15
N PRO A 135 -16.47 -8.90 11.31
CA PRO A 135 -17.33 -7.79 11.69
C PRO A 135 -18.71 -8.28 12.13
N SER A 136 -19.26 -7.67 13.18
CA SER A 136 -20.58 -8.04 13.70
C SER A 136 -21.65 -7.93 12.61
N GLY A 137 -22.38 -9.02 12.38
CA GLY A 137 -23.45 -9.09 11.35
C GLY A 137 -22.99 -9.48 9.95
N GLU A 138 -21.68 -9.65 9.72
CA GLU A 138 -21.12 -10.20 8.47
C GLU A 138 -20.56 -11.62 8.66
N GLU A 139 -21.01 -12.29 9.72
CA GLU A 139 -20.53 -13.63 10.09
C GLU A 139 -20.86 -14.67 9.01
N THR A 140 -19.83 -15.41 8.59
CA THR A 140 -19.93 -16.48 7.60
C THR A 140 -19.43 -17.80 8.18
N ASP A 141 -20.12 -18.90 7.83
CA ASP A 141 -19.68 -20.27 8.11
C ASP A 141 -18.68 -20.79 7.07
N ALA A 142 -17.99 -19.89 6.38
CA ALA A 142 -17.00 -20.26 5.38
C ALA A 142 -15.79 -20.93 6.06
N LEU A 143 -15.16 -21.88 5.35
CA LEU A 143 -13.98 -22.56 5.87
C LEU A 143 -12.82 -21.57 6.05
N VAL A 144 -12.38 -21.41 7.30
CA VAL A 144 -11.24 -20.56 7.66
C VAL A 144 -9.94 -21.30 7.34
N ALA A 145 -9.04 -20.63 6.61
CA ALA A 145 -7.74 -21.20 6.29
C ALA A 145 -6.83 -21.24 7.55
N PRO A 146 -5.90 -22.20 7.66
CA PRO A 146 -4.91 -22.19 8.73
C PRO A 146 -4.12 -20.87 8.75
N HIS A 147 -3.96 -20.32 9.95
CA HIS A 147 -3.30 -19.04 10.20
C HIS A 147 -3.89 -17.88 9.37
N ALA A 148 -5.22 -17.82 9.24
CA ALA A 148 -5.90 -16.83 8.39
C ALA A 148 -5.46 -15.39 8.69
N LEU A 149 -5.45 -14.98 9.96
CA LEU A 149 -5.07 -13.61 10.34
C LEU A 149 -3.58 -13.30 10.05
N PRO A 150 -2.59 -14.14 10.45
CA PRO A 150 -1.20 -13.98 10.03
C PRO A 150 -1.02 -13.96 8.52
N ARG A 151 -1.78 -14.79 7.80
CA ARG A 151 -1.71 -14.84 6.34
C ARG A 151 -2.18 -13.56 5.69
N GLN A 152 -3.29 -12.98 6.15
CA GLN A 152 -3.76 -11.69 5.66
C GLN A 152 -2.72 -10.59 5.92
N TYR A 153 -2.13 -10.56 7.13
CA TYR A 153 -1.10 -9.59 7.49
C TYR A 153 0.15 -9.71 6.61
N TRP A 154 0.76 -10.89 6.52
CA TRP A 154 1.99 -11.08 5.76
C TRP A 154 1.79 -10.96 4.25
N ALA A 155 0.64 -11.34 3.71
CA ALA A 155 0.27 -11.06 2.33
C ALA A 155 0.12 -9.54 2.08
N GLY A 156 -0.43 -8.80 3.04
CA GLY A 156 -0.48 -7.33 3.02
C GLY A 156 0.91 -6.69 2.97
N VAL A 157 1.81 -7.09 3.88
CA VAL A 157 3.20 -6.61 3.90
C VAL A 157 3.90 -6.91 2.57
N ALA A 158 3.71 -8.11 2.01
CA ALA A 158 4.26 -8.46 0.71
C ALA A 158 3.73 -7.58 -0.44
N CYS A 159 2.41 -7.34 -0.49
CA CYS A 159 1.82 -6.41 -1.46
C CYS A 159 2.41 -5.00 -1.32
N ASP A 160 2.51 -4.46 -0.11
CA ASP A 160 3.08 -3.13 0.12
C ASP A 160 4.53 -3.04 -0.39
N LEU A 161 5.34 -4.07 -0.15
CA LEU A 161 6.72 -4.14 -0.62
C LEU A 161 6.82 -4.28 -2.14
N ILE A 162 5.92 -5.03 -2.79
CA ILE A 162 5.83 -5.11 -4.26
C ILE A 162 5.51 -3.72 -4.84
N ALA A 163 4.53 -3.02 -4.28
CA ALA A 163 4.14 -1.69 -4.73
C ALA A 163 5.29 -0.68 -4.57
N LYS A 164 5.90 -0.61 -3.38
CA LYS A 164 7.05 0.27 -3.09
C LYS A 164 8.25 -0.04 -3.99
N SER A 165 8.55 -1.31 -4.23
CA SER A 165 9.64 -1.74 -5.12
C SER A 165 9.40 -1.29 -6.56
N SER A 166 8.16 -1.43 -7.06
CA SER A 166 7.80 -0.96 -8.39
C SER A 166 7.91 0.56 -8.54
N ALA A 167 7.40 1.33 -7.57
CA ALA A 167 7.53 2.78 -7.57
C ALA A 167 9.00 3.24 -7.55
N THR A 168 9.83 2.58 -6.74
CA THR A 168 11.26 2.89 -6.65
C THR A 168 12.00 2.56 -7.96
N LEU A 169 11.68 1.44 -8.62
CA LEU A 169 12.22 1.11 -9.95
C LEU A 169 11.83 2.17 -10.98
N LEU A 170 10.57 2.59 -10.96
CA LEU A 170 10.05 3.60 -11.86
C LEU A 170 10.77 4.95 -11.68
N TRP A 171 10.99 5.41 -10.45
CA TRP A 171 11.76 6.63 -10.18
C TRP A 171 13.25 6.48 -10.46
N ARG A 172 13.82 5.28 -10.31
CA ARG A 172 15.19 5.01 -10.74
C ARG A 172 15.34 5.20 -12.24
N ARG A 173 14.40 4.71 -13.05
CA ARG A 173 14.40 4.95 -14.51
C ARG A 173 14.33 6.43 -14.85
N LEU A 174 13.54 7.23 -14.12
CA LEU A 174 13.52 8.69 -14.30
C LEU A 174 14.87 9.37 -14.03
N LYS A 175 15.67 8.83 -13.09
CA LYS A 175 17.01 9.33 -12.81
C LYS A 175 17.97 9.03 -13.97
N GLU A 176 17.84 7.85 -14.57
CA GLU A 176 18.67 7.38 -15.69
C GLU A 176 18.27 8.08 -17.00
N ASP A 177 16.97 8.20 -17.26
CA ASP A 177 16.37 8.92 -18.39
C ASP A 177 15.08 9.63 -17.94
N PRO A 178 15.06 10.98 -17.88
CA PRO A 178 13.89 11.76 -17.50
C PRO A 178 12.66 11.61 -18.41
N THR A 179 12.79 10.96 -19.57
CA THR A 179 11.69 10.71 -20.53
C THR A 179 11.13 9.29 -20.46
N SER A 180 11.80 8.39 -19.74
CA SER A 180 11.45 6.97 -19.63
C SER A 180 10.11 6.70 -18.95
N VAL A 181 9.57 7.67 -18.21
CA VAL A 181 8.30 7.55 -17.48
C VAL A 181 7.43 8.78 -17.70
N SER A 182 6.14 8.55 -17.92
CA SER A 182 5.15 9.61 -18.04
C SER A 182 5.02 10.42 -16.74
N PHE A 183 4.60 11.69 -16.86
CA PHE A 183 4.29 12.50 -15.68
C PHE A 183 3.18 11.88 -14.82
N GLU A 184 2.17 11.29 -15.46
CA GLU A 184 1.05 10.61 -14.80
C GLU A 184 1.55 9.46 -13.91
N ASP A 185 2.34 8.54 -14.47
CA ASP A 185 2.82 7.38 -13.74
C ASP A 185 3.81 7.75 -12.64
N ALA A 186 4.68 8.71 -12.92
CA ALA A 186 5.66 9.20 -11.97
C ALA A 186 5.02 9.75 -10.69
N MET A 187 3.97 10.57 -10.84
CA MET A 187 3.20 11.11 -9.73
C MET A 187 2.30 10.06 -9.08
N SER A 188 1.67 9.19 -9.88
CA SER A 188 0.79 8.11 -9.39
C SER A 188 1.54 7.11 -8.51
N ALA A 189 2.82 6.86 -8.79
CA ALA A 189 3.70 5.98 -8.02
C ALA A 189 3.87 6.40 -6.54
N LEU A 190 3.56 7.65 -6.17
CA LEU A 190 3.47 8.05 -4.77
C LEU A 190 2.47 7.18 -4.00
N SER A 191 1.34 6.81 -4.63
CA SER A 191 0.29 5.99 -4.01
C SER A 191 0.75 4.58 -3.66
N CYS A 192 1.81 4.08 -4.31
CA CYS A 192 2.37 2.76 -4.01
C CYS A 192 2.94 2.66 -2.59
N PHE A 193 3.31 3.78 -1.97
CA PHE A 193 3.74 3.81 -0.57
C PHE A 193 2.56 3.73 0.42
N CYS A 194 1.32 3.77 -0.08
CA CYS A 194 0.08 3.54 0.66
C CYS A 194 -0.59 2.21 0.27
N GLY A 195 0.20 1.23 -0.20
CA GLY A 195 -0.28 -0.11 -0.57
C GLY A 195 -1.11 -0.18 -1.85
N GLN A 196 -1.15 0.89 -2.65
CA GLN A 196 -1.92 0.90 -3.90
C GLN A 196 -1.11 0.38 -5.09
N SER A 197 -1.76 -0.35 -5.98
CA SER A 197 -1.18 -0.72 -7.26
C SER A 197 -1.19 0.47 -8.23
N LEU A 198 -0.11 0.64 -9.00
CA LEU A 198 -0.08 1.63 -10.08
C LEU A 198 -1.13 1.31 -11.18
N LEU A 199 -1.44 0.02 -11.40
CA LEU A 199 -2.51 -0.39 -12.31
C LEU A 199 -3.88 0.10 -11.85
N GLU A 200 -4.16 -0.01 -10.55
CA GLU A 200 -5.43 0.45 -9.96
C GLU A 200 -5.56 1.97 -10.14
N VAL A 201 -4.51 2.73 -9.86
CA VAL A 201 -4.52 4.20 -10.07
C VAL A 201 -4.69 4.57 -11.54
N ARG A 202 -4.01 3.88 -12.47
CA ARG A 202 -4.19 4.06 -13.92
C ARG A 202 -5.64 3.80 -14.35
N GLU A 203 -6.27 2.77 -13.79
CA GLU A 203 -7.67 2.43 -14.07
C GLU A 203 -8.62 3.50 -13.54
N MET A 204 -8.32 4.13 -12.40
CA MET A 204 -9.08 5.27 -11.89
C MET A 204 -9.02 6.47 -12.84
N PHE A 205 -7.83 6.81 -13.35
CA PHE A 205 -7.67 7.85 -14.38
C PHE A 205 -8.37 7.49 -15.69
N HIS A 206 -8.30 6.23 -16.13
CA HIS A 206 -9.00 5.75 -17.30
C HIS A 206 -10.52 5.95 -17.17
N ASN A 207 -11.11 5.51 -16.07
CA ASN A 207 -12.53 5.66 -15.79
C ASN A 207 -12.97 7.13 -15.73
N LEU A 208 -12.16 8.00 -15.10
CA LEU A 208 -12.40 9.44 -15.06
C LEU A 208 -12.36 10.06 -16.47
N THR A 209 -11.39 9.66 -17.29
CA THR A 209 -11.25 10.14 -18.68
C THR A 209 -12.41 9.67 -19.55
N CYS A 210 -12.88 8.43 -19.39
CA CYS A 210 -14.04 7.92 -20.11
C CYS A 210 -15.30 8.76 -19.81
N ARG A 211 -15.54 9.10 -18.53
CA ARG A 211 -16.62 10.04 -18.15
C ARG A 211 -16.42 11.43 -18.76
N CYS A 212 -15.19 11.94 -18.76
CA CYS A 212 -14.86 13.23 -19.39
C CYS A 212 -15.22 13.21 -20.89
N ARG A 213 -14.78 12.18 -21.62
CA ARG A 213 -15.06 12.03 -23.04
C ARG A 213 -16.57 12.01 -23.34
N ILE A 214 -17.34 11.27 -22.54
CA ILE A 214 -18.81 11.23 -22.67
C ILE A 214 -19.41 12.63 -22.46
N LYS A 215 -18.94 13.38 -21.45
CA LYS A 215 -19.42 14.74 -21.19
C LYS A 215 -19.09 15.70 -22.35
N LEU A 216 -17.85 15.68 -22.84
CA LEU A 216 -17.41 16.52 -23.96
C LEU A 216 -18.23 16.22 -25.22
N GLN A 217 -18.49 14.95 -25.51
CA GLN A 217 -19.36 14.55 -26.63
C GLN A 217 -20.80 15.06 -26.45
N ALA A 218 -21.36 14.97 -25.24
CA ALA A 218 -22.69 15.51 -24.93
C ALA A 218 -22.77 17.04 -25.11
N ASP A 219 -21.67 17.76 -24.87
CA ASP A 219 -21.55 19.21 -25.06
C ASP A 219 -21.24 19.62 -26.52
N GLY A 220 -21.22 18.65 -27.44
CA GLY A 220 -20.92 18.89 -28.85
C GLY A 220 -19.46 19.23 -29.13
N ILE A 221 -18.54 18.81 -28.26
CA ILE A 221 -17.09 18.97 -28.45
C ILE A 221 -16.55 17.68 -29.09
N GLY A 222 -16.40 17.70 -30.42
CA GLY A 222 -15.92 16.56 -31.19
C GLY A 222 -14.41 16.34 -31.05
N LEU A 223 -14.01 15.10 -30.76
CA LEU A 223 -12.60 14.67 -30.66
C LEU A 223 -12.20 13.69 -31.77
N ASP A 224 -13.10 13.41 -32.71
CA ASP A 224 -12.94 12.37 -33.75
C ASP A 224 -12.41 12.92 -35.09
N GLY A 225 -12.18 14.25 -35.18
CA GLY A 225 -11.71 14.95 -36.38
C GLY A 225 -10.20 15.20 -36.43
N ASN A 226 -9.75 15.93 -37.46
CA ASN A 226 -8.34 16.34 -37.59
C ASN A 226 -7.90 17.14 -36.36
N LYS A 227 -6.80 16.72 -35.72
CA LYS A 227 -6.28 17.36 -34.49
C LYS A 227 -5.90 18.81 -34.70
N GLU A 228 -5.47 19.21 -35.89
CA GLU A 228 -5.09 20.60 -36.19
C GLU A 228 -6.28 21.57 -36.16
N GLU A 229 -7.50 21.06 -36.31
CA GLU A 229 -8.75 21.84 -36.27
C GLU A 229 -9.39 21.86 -34.88
N TRP A 230 -8.76 21.22 -33.90
CA TRP A 230 -9.29 21.17 -32.54
C TRP A 230 -9.29 22.56 -31.91
N ASP A 231 -10.43 22.96 -31.36
CA ASP A 231 -10.52 24.14 -30.49
C ASP A 231 -9.95 23.78 -29.11
N VAL A 232 -8.62 23.83 -28.99
CA VAL A 232 -7.90 23.42 -27.78
C VAL A 232 -8.31 24.28 -26.57
N VAL A 233 -8.63 25.57 -26.78
CA VAL A 233 -9.12 26.47 -25.73
C VAL A 233 -10.45 25.97 -25.17
N ARG A 234 -11.41 25.65 -26.05
CA ARG A 234 -12.71 25.11 -25.65
C ARG A 234 -12.59 23.74 -25.00
N ILE A 235 -11.74 22.86 -25.53
CA ILE A 235 -11.51 21.53 -24.95
C ILE A 235 -10.93 21.66 -23.53
N CYS A 236 -9.87 22.46 -23.33
CA CYS A 236 -9.25 22.66 -22.02
C CYS A 236 -10.21 23.29 -21.01
N SER A 237 -11.05 24.24 -21.44
CA SER A 237 -12.07 24.86 -20.60
C SER A 237 -13.13 23.83 -20.18
N ALA A 238 -13.61 23.00 -21.12
CA ALA A 238 -14.57 21.94 -20.85
C ALA A 238 -14.01 20.84 -19.95
N VAL A 239 -12.72 20.50 -20.06
CA VAL A 239 -12.06 19.58 -19.13
C VAL A 239 -12.04 20.16 -17.72
N CYS A 240 -11.74 21.45 -17.55
CA CYS A 240 -11.79 22.11 -16.23
C CYS A 240 -13.22 22.13 -15.66
N GLU A 241 -14.22 22.43 -16.49
CA GLU A 241 -15.64 22.36 -16.10
C GLU A 241 -16.06 20.95 -15.69
N PHE A 242 -15.65 19.94 -16.45
CA PHE A 242 -15.88 18.54 -16.11
C PHE A 242 -15.25 18.18 -14.76
N MET A 243 -13.98 18.54 -14.54
CA MET A 243 -13.30 18.30 -13.27
C MET A 243 -14.08 18.93 -12.10
N ARG A 244 -14.55 20.17 -12.24
CA ARG A 244 -15.39 20.80 -11.20
C ARG A 244 -16.71 20.05 -10.99
N SER A 245 -17.36 19.59 -12.06
CA SER A 245 -18.58 18.80 -11.96
C SER A 245 -18.39 17.45 -11.25
N GLU A 246 -17.19 16.87 -11.33
CA GLU A 246 -16.80 15.67 -10.58
C GLU A 246 -16.37 15.96 -9.13
N GLY A 247 -16.39 17.23 -8.71
CA GLY A 247 -16.06 17.68 -7.35
C GLY A 247 -14.60 18.07 -7.13
N PHE A 248 -13.77 18.13 -8.18
CA PHE A 248 -12.40 18.62 -8.06
C PHE A 248 -12.38 20.14 -7.85
N GLY A 249 -11.55 20.60 -6.93
CA GLY A 249 -11.44 22.03 -6.61
C GLY A 249 -10.24 22.36 -5.73
N PRO A 250 -10.06 23.65 -5.39
CA PRO A 250 -8.96 24.08 -4.52
C PRO A 250 -9.19 23.64 -3.06
N ALA A 251 -8.15 23.09 -2.42
CA ALA A 251 -8.09 23.02 -0.96
C ALA A 251 -7.78 24.40 -0.36
N GLU A 252 -8.40 24.74 0.78
CA GLU A 252 -8.29 26.04 1.45
C GLU A 252 -7.77 25.91 2.89
N GLY A 253 -7.09 26.94 3.40
CA GLY A 253 -6.69 26.99 4.81
C GLY A 253 -5.84 25.81 5.27
N ALA A 254 -6.29 25.18 6.37
CA ALA A 254 -5.61 24.04 6.99
C ALA A 254 -5.61 22.78 6.10
N ASP A 255 -6.62 22.62 5.23
CA ASP A 255 -6.73 21.48 4.30
C ASP A 255 -5.53 21.39 3.35
N PHE A 256 -4.85 22.52 3.09
CA PHE A 256 -3.65 22.55 2.26
C PHE A 256 -2.50 21.72 2.83
N ARG A 257 -2.53 21.38 4.13
CA ARG A 257 -1.51 20.58 4.81
C ARG A 257 -1.88 19.11 4.96
N ILE A 258 -3.06 18.69 4.52
CA ILE A 258 -3.47 17.29 4.63
C ILE A 258 -2.63 16.43 3.69
N VAL A 259 -1.92 15.43 4.21
CA VAL A 259 -0.99 14.60 3.41
C VAL A 259 -1.71 13.75 2.36
N HIS A 260 -3.00 13.44 2.55
CA HIS A 260 -3.84 12.75 1.56
C HIS A 260 -3.77 13.40 0.17
N HIS A 261 -3.63 14.73 0.11
CA HIS A 261 -3.58 15.49 -1.14
C HIS A 261 -2.33 15.22 -2.00
N HIS A 262 -1.36 14.45 -1.50
CA HIS A 262 -0.18 14.05 -2.27
C HIS A 262 -0.36 12.73 -3.03
N PHE A 263 -1.40 11.95 -2.74
CA PHE A 263 -1.56 10.61 -3.29
C PHE A 263 -2.79 10.49 -4.20
N ALA A 264 -2.57 9.96 -5.40
CA ALA A 264 -3.58 9.92 -6.45
C ALA A 264 -4.85 9.19 -6.08
N HIS A 265 -4.73 8.03 -5.43
CA HIS A 265 -5.88 7.27 -5.00
C HIS A 265 -6.83 8.07 -4.08
N PHE A 266 -6.30 8.95 -3.23
CA PHE A 266 -7.12 9.82 -2.38
C PHE A 266 -7.77 10.96 -3.14
N TYR A 267 -7.01 11.76 -3.90
CA TYR A 267 -7.62 12.90 -4.58
C TYR A 267 -8.47 12.53 -5.79
N LEU A 268 -8.40 11.29 -6.28
CA LEU A 268 -9.34 10.76 -7.26
C LEU A 268 -10.65 10.23 -6.65
N THR A 269 -10.70 10.01 -5.33
CA THR A 269 -11.85 9.42 -4.64
C THR A 269 -12.43 10.35 -3.57
N SER A 270 -11.76 10.45 -2.42
CA SER A 270 -12.26 11.09 -1.20
C SER A 270 -11.79 12.54 -1.01
N HIS A 271 -10.65 12.93 -1.58
CA HIS A 271 -10.00 14.22 -1.32
C HIS A 271 -9.87 15.08 -2.59
N LYS A 272 -10.99 15.29 -3.30
CA LYS A 272 -10.99 15.97 -4.61
C LYS A 272 -10.75 17.48 -4.53
N LYS A 273 -11.04 18.11 -3.40
CA LYS A 273 -10.60 19.48 -3.10
C LYS A 273 -9.15 19.41 -2.64
N THR A 274 -8.21 19.78 -3.49
CA THR A 274 -6.81 19.36 -3.34
C THR A 274 -5.81 20.42 -3.78
N LEU A 275 -4.53 20.06 -3.73
CA LEU A 275 -3.39 20.92 -4.06
C LEU A 275 -3.34 21.28 -5.55
N PRO A 276 -2.75 22.43 -5.92
CA PRO A 276 -2.54 22.81 -7.32
C PRO A 276 -1.83 21.73 -8.15
N LEU A 277 -0.81 21.09 -7.57
CA LEU A 277 -0.07 20.02 -8.24
C LEU A 277 -0.94 18.78 -8.49
N ALA A 278 -1.80 18.41 -7.54
CA ALA A 278 -2.70 17.27 -7.70
C ALA A 278 -3.77 17.55 -8.77
N LEU A 279 -4.34 18.76 -8.80
CA LEU A 279 -5.28 19.16 -9.86
C LEU A 279 -4.61 19.16 -11.24
N VAL A 280 -3.40 19.70 -11.36
CA VAL A 280 -2.63 19.65 -12.62
C VAL A 280 -2.31 18.22 -13.03
N HIS A 281 -2.01 17.33 -12.09
CA HIS A 281 -1.82 15.92 -12.38
C HIS A 281 -3.08 15.29 -13.00
N VAL A 282 -4.27 15.55 -12.43
CA VAL A 282 -5.55 15.07 -12.98
C VAL A 282 -5.82 15.64 -14.37
N PHE A 283 -5.66 16.95 -14.54
CA PHE A 283 -5.86 17.61 -15.82
C PHE A 283 -4.94 17.07 -16.92
N VAL A 284 -3.65 16.96 -16.64
CA VAL A 284 -2.66 16.46 -17.60
C VAL A 284 -2.94 15.00 -17.98
N ALA A 285 -3.32 14.16 -17.02
CA ALA A 285 -3.71 12.77 -17.26
C ALA A 285 -4.92 12.67 -18.21
N ILE A 286 -5.99 13.44 -17.94
CA ILE A 286 -7.19 13.48 -18.79
C ILE A 286 -6.82 13.97 -20.20
N CYS A 287 -6.15 15.12 -20.32
CA CYS A 287 -5.81 15.71 -21.62
C CYS A 287 -4.96 14.76 -22.48
N ASN A 288 -3.92 14.15 -21.91
CA ASN A 288 -3.06 13.22 -22.65
C ASN A 288 -3.84 11.98 -23.12
N ARG A 289 -4.77 11.47 -22.31
CA ARG A 289 -5.63 10.33 -22.67
C ARG A 289 -6.75 10.67 -23.67
N LEU A 290 -7.14 11.94 -23.75
CA LEU A 290 -7.98 12.45 -24.84
C LEU A 290 -7.19 12.72 -26.13
N GLY A 291 -5.85 12.67 -26.07
CA GLY A 291 -4.97 12.79 -27.23
C GLY A 291 -4.40 14.19 -27.46
N LEU A 292 -4.53 15.11 -26.49
CA LEU A 292 -3.80 16.37 -26.41
C LEU A 292 -2.36 16.13 -25.90
N GLN A 293 -1.49 17.13 -26.03
CA GLN A 293 -0.14 17.11 -25.48
C GLN A 293 -0.06 18.08 -24.31
N ALA A 294 -0.36 17.60 -23.11
CA ALA A 294 -0.37 18.38 -21.88
C ALA A 294 0.84 18.06 -20.99
N SER A 295 1.39 19.09 -20.35
CA SER A 295 2.53 19.00 -19.44
C SER A 295 2.36 19.92 -18.24
N PRO A 296 2.89 19.58 -17.06
CA PRO A 296 2.92 20.51 -15.94
C PRO A 296 3.93 21.64 -16.17
N VAL A 297 3.72 22.76 -15.51
CA VAL A 297 4.67 23.87 -15.41
C VAL A 297 4.91 24.14 -13.93
N ASP A 298 6.17 24.03 -13.48
CA ASP A 298 6.58 24.30 -12.10
C ASP A 298 6.62 25.81 -11.82
N PHE A 299 5.44 26.41 -11.89
CA PHE A 299 5.23 27.84 -11.78
C PHE A 299 5.26 28.27 -10.30
N PRO A 300 5.74 29.49 -9.99
CA PRO A 300 5.83 29.97 -8.61
C PRO A 300 4.48 29.93 -7.89
N PHE A 301 4.52 29.56 -6.60
CA PHE A 301 3.37 29.40 -5.71
C PHE A 301 2.39 28.29 -6.12
N ARG A 302 1.89 28.28 -7.36
CA ARG A 302 0.92 27.33 -7.87
C ARG A 302 1.39 26.74 -9.20
N VAL A 303 1.43 25.41 -9.27
CA VAL A 303 1.67 24.67 -10.51
C VAL A 303 0.51 24.93 -11.46
N ILE A 304 0.82 25.16 -12.75
CA ILE A 304 -0.17 25.31 -13.83
C ILE A 304 0.08 24.24 -14.89
N ALA A 305 -0.85 24.08 -15.83
CA ALA A 305 -0.66 23.19 -16.97
C ALA A 305 -0.31 23.99 -18.23
N HIS A 306 0.45 23.36 -19.11
CA HIS A 306 0.72 23.78 -20.48
C HIS A 306 0.13 22.73 -21.42
N VAL A 307 -0.45 23.17 -22.52
CA VAL A 307 -0.99 22.31 -23.58
C VAL A 307 -0.46 22.78 -24.92
N SER A 308 0.30 21.93 -25.59
CA SER A 308 0.78 22.24 -26.94
C SER A 308 -0.36 22.23 -27.94
N HIS A 309 -0.38 23.25 -28.80
CA HIS A 309 -1.34 23.30 -29.88
C HIS A 309 -0.95 22.28 -30.98
N PRO A 310 -1.88 21.45 -31.50
CA PRO A 310 -1.56 20.47 -32.55
C PRO A 310 -1.07 21.12 -33.85
N SER A 311 -1.62 22.28 -34.21
CA SER A 311 -1.14 23.10 -35.32
C SER A 311 0.13 23.88 -34.93
N PRO A 312 1.23 23.80 -35.71
CA PRO A 312 2.49 24.49 -35.42
C PRO A 312 2.44 26.01 -35.60
N THR A 313 1.36 26.54 -36.17
CA THR A 313 1.18 27.99 -36.40
C THR A 313 0.38 28.69 -35.31
N ALA A 314 -0.20 27.93 -34.37
CA ALA A 314 -0.99 28.47 -33.26
C ALA A 314 -0.17 28.44 -31.96
N ASP A 315 -0.45 29.40 -31.08
CA ASP A 315 0.23 29.50 -29.79
C ASP A 315 -0.24 28.39 -28.83
N ASP A 316 0.70 27.92 -28.01
CA ASP A 316 0.42 27.00 -26.91
C ASP A 316 -0.43 27.66 -25.82
N ILE A 317 -1.13 26.82 -25.05
CA ILE A 317 -2.10 27.28 -24.05
C ILE A 317 -1.59 27.01 -22.64
N TYR A 318 -1.83 27.96 -21.73
CA TYR A 318 -1.59 27.83 -20.30
C TYR A 318 -2.89 27.76 -19.53
N VAL A 319 -2.99 26.83 -18.59
CA VAL A 319 -4.23 26.54 -17.85
C VAL A 319 -3.99 26.61 -16.34
N ASP A 320 -4.69 27.52 -15.68
CA ASP A 320 -4.79 27.58 -14.22
C ASP A 320 -5.90 26.63 -13.76
N VAL A 321 -5.56 25.35 -13.58
CA VAL A 321 -6.52 24.33 -13.16
C VAL A 321 -7.07 24.64 -11.76
N TYR A 322 -6.23 25.15 -10.86
CA TYR A 322 -6.59 25.47 -9.48
C TYR A 322 -7.54 26.67 -9.39
N GLY A 323 -7.31 27.72 -10.18
CA GLY A 323 -8.18 28.90 -10.29
C GLY A 323 -9.21 28.83 -11.42
N SER A 324 -9.56 27.63 -11.88
CA SER A 324 -10.33 27.45 -13.11
C SER A 324 -11.79 27.92 -13.04
N ASP A 325 -12.31 28.16 -11.83
CA ASP A 325 -13.62 28.74 -11.55
C ASP A 325 -13.72 30.23 -11.93
N THR A 326 -12.61 30.95 -11.80
CA THR A 326 -12.50 32.36 -12.17
C THR A 326 -12.02 32.52 -13.60
N ARG A 327 -10.89 31.88 -13.93
CA ARG A 327 -10.29 31.93 -15.27
C ARG A 327 -9.36 30.74 -15.50
N ALA A 328 -9.84 29.75 -16.24
CA ALA A 328 -9.06 28.58 -16.58
C ALA A 328 -7.92 28.89 -17.56
N ILE A 329 -8.20 29.63 -18.64
CA ILE A 329 -7.25 29.88 -19.73
C ILE A 329 -6.49 31.18 -19.47
N LEU A 330 -5.16 31.08 -19.38
CA LEU A 330 -4.26 32.18 -19.11
C LEU A 330 -3.65 32.72 -20.41
N ASP A 331 -3.70 34.04 -20.59
CA ASP A 331 -2.95 34.71 -21.64
C ASP A 331 -1.49 34.92 -21.20
N ILE A 332 -0.56 34.57 -22.09
CA ILE A 332 0.88 34.59 -21.77
C ILE A 332 1.38 36.02 -21.49
N ARG A 333 0.90 37.02 -22.24
CA ARG A 333 1.40 38.40 -22.21
C ARG A 333 0.86 39.20 -21.04
N THR A 334 -0.34 38.87 -20.59
CA THR A 334 -1.05 39.60 -19.53
C THR A 334 -1.02 38.81 -18.23
N ASP A 335 -1.63 37.62 -18.19
CA ASP A 335 -1.82 36.87 -16.96
C ASP A 335 -0.50 36.23 -16.46
N VAL A 336 0.19 35.48 -17.33
CA VAL A 336 1.40 34.73 -16.94
C VAL A 336 2.56 35.69 -16.63
N MET A 337 2.78 36.71 -17.45
CA MET A 337 3.81 37.73 -17.18
C MET A 337 3.53 38.51 -15.90
N ALA A 338 2.28 38.95 -15.64
CA ALA A 338 1.95 39.67 -14.41
C ALA A 338 2.22 38.82 -13.16
N ARG A 339 1.86 37.53 -13.19
CA ARG A 339 2.13 36.60 -12.09
C ARG A 339 3.62 36.35 -11.88
N CYS A 340 4.41 36.21 -12.95
CA CYS A 340 5.88 36.11 -12.85
C CYS A 340 6.49 37.35 -12.21
N MET A 341 6.08 38.55 -12.63
CA MET A 341 6.58 39.81 -12.07
C MET A 341 6.19 39.94 -10.59
N ALA A 342 4.95 39.59 -10.23
CA ALA A 342 4.50 39.58 -8.83
C ALA A 342 5.27 38.57 -7.96
N ALA A 343 5.75 37.48 -8.55
CA ALA A 343 6.62 36.51 -7.90
C ALA A 343 8.09 36.95 -7.81
N GLY A 344 8.44 38.15 -8.29
CA GLY A 344 9.81 38.66 -8.29
C GLY A 344 10.70 38.03 -9.36
N ILE A 345 10.14 37.42 -10.41
CA ILE A 345 10.91 36.84 -11.52
C ILE A 345 11.30 37.95 -12.51
N PRO A 346 12.61 38.09 -12.82
CA PRO A 346 13.08 39.01 -13.86
C PRO A 346 12.53 38.67 -15.26
N PRO A 347 12.19 39.66 -16.11
CA PRO A 347 11.62 39.43 -17.44
C PRO A 347 12.43 38.48 -18.33
N ASP A 348 13.76 38.53 -18.25
CA ASP A 348 14.69 37.68 -18.99
C ASP A 348 14.62 36.20 -18.59
N LYS A 349 14.10 35.90 -17.40
CA LYS A 349 13.97 34.52 -16.89
C LYS A 349 12.58 33.94 -17.04
N ILE A 350 11.57 34.72 -17.47
CA ILE A 350 10.18 34.26 -17.56
C ILE A 350 10.05 33.02 -18.45
N SER A 351 10.69 33.02 -19.62
CA SER A 351 10.65 31.90 -20.58
C SER A 351 11.06 30.56 -19.95
N THR A 352 12.05 30.58 -19.06
CA THR A 352 12.52 29.38 -18.35
C THR A 352 11.55 28.90 -17.27
N HIS A 353 10.73 29.78 -16.69
CA HIS A 353 9.76 29.45 -15.64
C HIS A 353 8.43 28.97 -16.18
N ILE A 354 8.09 29.33 -17.41
CA ILE A 354 6.86 28.90 -18.10
C ILE A 354 7.07 27.69 -19.01
N ALA A 355 8.30 27.17 -19.06
CA ALA A 355 8.64 26.01 -19.87
C ALA A 355 7.95 24.74 -19.31
N PRO A 356 7.43 23.86 -20.18
CA PRO A 356 6.90 22.56 -19.78
C PRO A 356 7.94 21.76 -18.97
N ARG A 357 7.49 21.14 -17.89
CA ARG A 357 8.34 20.36 -16.98
C ARG A 357 8.02 18.87 -17.07
N ARG A 358 9.04 18.06 -16.86
CA ARG A 358 8.93 16.59 -16.68
C ARG A 358 8.60 16.27 -15.23
N ALA A 359 8.50 14.99 -14.89
CA ALA A 359 8.09 14.57 -13.55
C ALA A 359 9.05 14.97 -12.42
N THR A 360 10.37 14.88 -12.63
CA THR A 360 11.35 15.02 -11.55
C THR A 360 11.23 16.30 -10.72
N PRO A 361 11.14 17.52 -11.30
CA PRO A 361 10.96 18.74 -10.52
C PRO A 361 9.67 18.75 -9.70
N LEU A 362 8.57 18.21 -10.24
CA LEU A 362 7.28 18.19 -9.57
C LEU A 362 7.22 17.12 -8.47
N LEU A 363 7.91 15.99 -8.63
CA LEU A 363 8.11 15.01 -7.56
C LEU A 363 8.90 15.61 -6.39
N LEU A 364 9.99 16.32 -6.69
CA LEU A 364 10.78 17.00 -5.67
C LEU A 364 10.01 18.14 -5.00
N ARG A 365 9.12 18.82 -5.73
CA ARG A 365 8.17 19.79 -5.16
C ARG A 365 7.18 19.10 -4.22
N SER A 366 6.59 17.98 -4.63
CA SER A 366 5.67 17.19 -3.79
C SER A 366 6.36 16.75 -2.50
N ALA A 367 7.60 16.24 -2.60
CA ALA A 367 8.41 15.84 -1.44
C ALA A 367 8.61 16.99 -0.43
N ARG A 368 8.93 18.20 -0.89
CA ARG A 368 9.06 19.39 -0.02
C ARG A 368 7.74 19.79 0.63
N ASN A 369 6.64 19.71 -0.12
CA ASN A 369 5.31 20.02 0.41
C ASN A 369 4.88 19.03 1.49
N ILE A 370 5.19 17.74 1.33
CA ILE A 370 4.94 16.72 2.36
C ILE A 370 5.72 17.03 3.64
N ILE A 371 7.01 17.34 3.53
CA ILE A 371 7.85 17.69 4.71
C ILE A 371 7.29 18.91 5.43
N SER A 372 6.79 19.91 4.68
CA SER A 372 6.15 21.09 5.27
C SER A 372 4.81 20.79 5.94
N SER A 373 4.23 19.63 5.69
CA SER A 373 2.93 19.20 6.22
C SER A 373 3.04 18.31 7.45
N GLU A 374 4.21 17.68 7.68
CA GLU A 374 4.43 16.66 8.73
C GLU A 374 3.94 17.06 10.13
N PHE A 375 4.18 18.30 10.54
CA PHE A 375 3.82 18.81 11.87
C PHE A 375 2.55 19.67 11.88
N GLU A 376 2.03 20.03 10.71
CA GLU A 376 0.83 20.86 10.57
C GLU A 376 -0.43 20.01 10.32
N ASP A 377 -0.29 18.78 9.82
CA ASP A 377 -1.39 17.84 9.62
C ASP A 377 -1.79 17.16 10.94
N LEU A 378 -2.96 17.54 11.45
CA LEU A 378 -3.56 16.98 12.66
C LEU A 378 -4.73 16.03 12.37
N GLU A 379 -5.13 15.91 11.11
CA GLU A 379 -6.31 15.14 10.70
C GLU A 379 -5.93 13.75 10.20
N SER A 380 -4.82 13.64 9.47
CA SER A 380 -4.42 12.39 8.86
C SER A 380 -3.94 11.36 9.90
N PRO A 381 -4.18 10.06 9.66
CA PRO A 381 -3.60 9.01 10.48
C PRO A 381 -2.08 9.14 10.56
N ARG A 382 -1.51 8.98 11.77
CA ARG A 382 -0.05 9.09 12.01
C ARG A 382 0.77 8.16 11.11
N LEU A 383 0.23 6.97 10.82
CA LEU A 383 0.85 6.02 9.90
C LEU A 383 0.98 6.59 8.49
N LEU A 384 -0.07 7.23 7.96
CA LEU A 384 -0.05 7.85 6.64
C LEU A 384 0.92 9.04 6.58
N ILE A 385 0.97 9.86 7.63
CA ILE A 385 1.95 10.95 7.71
C ILE A 385 3.38 10.39 7.66
N ARG A 386 3.65 9.32 8.42
CA ARG A 386 4.96 8.65 8.39
C ARG A 386 5.28 8.10 6.98
N ASP A 387 4.32 7.45 6.32
CA ASP A 387 4.52 6.92 4.97
C ASP A 387 4.76 8.05 3.96
N ALA A 388 4.09 9.19 4.11
CA ALA A 388 4.31 10.39 3.31
C ALA A 388 5.74 10.95 3.50
N VAL A 389 6.17 11.11 4.74
CA VAL A 389 7.53 11.56 5.05
C VAL A 389 8.56 10.59 4.51
N HIS A 390 8.30 9.28 4.63
CA HIS A 390 9.18 8.25 4.11
C HIS A 390 9.34 8.32 2.59
N VAL A 391 8.23 8.42 1.84
CA VAL A 391 8.30 8.56 0.37
C VAL A 391 9.02 9.84 -0.06
N SER A 392 8.86 10.94 0.70
CA SER A 392 9.59 12.19 0.46
C SER A 392 11.11 12.03 0.60
N LYS A 393 11.56 11.27 1.61
CA LYS A 393 12.97 10.92 1.79
C LYS A 393 13.46 10.04 0.65
N CYS A 394 12.71 9.00 0.28
CA CYS A 394 13.05 8.15 -0.86
C CYS A 394 13.23 8.96 -2.16
N LEU A 395 12.29 9.85 -2.47
CA LEU A 395 12.34 10.72 -3.65
C LEU A 395 13.54 11.67 -3.63
N THR A 396 13.73 12.36 -2.50
CA THR A 396 14.81 13.34 -2.36
C THR A 396 16.16 12.63 -2.49
N THR A 397 16.33 11.47 -1.87
CA THR A 397 17.54 10.67 -1.94
C THR A 397 17.83 10.19 -3.34
N LEU A 398 16.82 9.63 -4.02
CA LEU A 398 17.01 9.05 -5.33
C LEU A 398 17.26 10.12 -6.41
N LEU A 399 16.48 11.22 -6.40
CA LEU A 399 16.40 12.18 -7.50
C LEU A 399 17.22 13.47 -7.30
N SER A 400 17.52 13.89 -6.06
CA SER A 400 18.26 15.15 -5.83
C SER A 400 19.77 15.01 -5.82
N GLY A 401 20.30 13.83 -5.44
CA GLY A 401 21.73 13.50 -5.47
C GLY A 401 22.64 14.45 -4.67
N GLN A 402 22.13 15.12 -3.64
CA GLN A 402 22.88 16.14 -2.90
C GLN A 402 24.09 15.53 -2.16
N PRO A 403 25.28 16.18 -2.19
CA PRO A 403 26.42 15.77 -1.37
C PRO A 403 26.12 15.92 0.13
N GLY A 404 26.56 14.95 0.96
CA GLY A 404 26.41 15.02 2.41
C GLY A 404 24.98 14.74 2.91
N MET A 405 24.19 14.03 2.11
CA MET A 405 22.83 13.66 2.45
C MET A 405 22.79 12.67 3.61
N ASP A 406 21.97 12.98 4.62
CA ASP A 406 21.67 12.04 5.70
C ASP A 406 20.72 10.93 5.21
N LEU A 407 21.21 9.69 5.26
CA LEU A 407 20.45 8.50 4.87
C LEU A 407 19.72 7.85 6.06
N SER A 408 20.00 8.28 7.29
CA SER A 408 19.39 7.72 8.50
C SER A 408 17.86 7.85 8.47
N GLY A 409 17.37 8.93 7.87
CA GLY A 409 15.95 9.19 7.70
C GLY A 409 15.19 8.11 6.92
N LEU A 410 15.85 7.39 6.00
CA LEU A 410 15.25 6.29 5.21
C LEU A 410 14.97 5.04 6.07
N LEU A 411 15.64 4.93 7.21
CA LEU A 411 15.50 3.81 8.13
C LEU A 411 14.63 4.14 9.34
N LEU A 412 14.02 5.33 9.35
CA LEU A 412 12.99 5.70 10.31
C LEU A 412 11.66 5.15 9.79
N GLY A 413 11.41 3.87 10.07
CA GLY A 413 10.25 3.14 9.53
C GLY A 413 9.39 2.46 10.58
N THR A 414 8.46 1.66 10.07
CA THR A 414 7.55 0.76 10.79
C THR A 414 8.31 -0.41 11.45
N ASP A 415 7.59 -1.27 12.17
CA ASP A 415 8.08 -2.57 12.66
C ASP A 415 8.62 -3.48 11.52
N THR A 416 8.29 -3.16 10.26
CA THR A 416 8.68 -3.91 9.06
C THR A 416 9.87 -3.30 8.29
N ILE A 417 10.56 -2.30 8.84
CA ILE A 417 11.66 -1.60 8.13
C ILE A 417 12.79 -2.52 7.65
N HIS A 418 13.02 -3.66 8.32
CA HIS A 418 14.02 -4.64 7.88
C HIS A 418 13.63 -5.31 6.55
N PHE A 419 12.34 -5.41 6.22
CA PHE A 419 11.90 -5.87 4.90
C PHE A 419 12.05 -4.81 3.82
N ASP A 420 11.83 -3.53 4.15
CA ASP A 420 12.16 -2.41 3.25
C ASP A 420 13.66 -2.42 2.91
N CYS A 421 14.51 -2.63 3.93
CA CYS A 421 15.95 -2.84 3.78
C CYS A 421 16.27 -4.03 2.88
N ALA A 422 15.62 -5.18 3.09
CA ALA A 422 15.87 -6.41 2.33
C ALA A 422 15.36 -6.35 0.88
N THR A 423 14.54 -5.35 0.53
CA THR A 423 13.93 -5.20 -0.79
C THR A 423 14.41 -3.92 -1.47
N TYR A 424 13.54 -2.93 -1.67
CA TYR A 424 13.81 -1.80 -2.54
C TYR A 424 14.92 -0.87 -2.05
N LEU A 425 15.21 -0.80 -0.75
CA LEU A 425 16.31 0.03 -0.26
C LEU A 425 17.68 -0.55 -0.66
N SER A 426 17.90 -1.85 -0.47
CA SER A 426 19.17 -2.49 -0.84
C SER A 426 19.26 -2.86 -2.32
N ASP A 427 18.16 -3.32 -2.93
CA ASP A 427 18.18 -3.91 -4.28
C ASP A 427 18.01 -2.87 -5.38
N ILE A 428 17.34 -1.76 -5.08
CA ILE A 428 16.96 -0.76 -6.08
C ILE A 428 17.61 0.59 -5.76
N MET A 429 17.41 1.10 -4.55
CA MET A 429 17.84 2.44 -4.17
C MET A 429 19.35 2.52 -4.00
N ALA A 430 19.96 1.66 -3.16
CA ALA A 430 21.40 1.70 -2.90
C ALA A 430 22.23 1.60 -4.20
N PRO A 431 21.96 0.69 -5.15
CA PRO A 431 22.69 0.62 -6.42
C PRO A 431 22.50 1.85 -7.31
N ALA A 432 21.39 2.57 -7.17
CA ALA A 432 21.11 3.80 -7.91
C ALA A 432 21.81 5.05 -7.33
N LEU A 433 22.44 4.95 -6.15
CA LEU A 433 23.19 6.04 -5.54
C LEU A 433 24.65 6.04 -6.00
N GLN A 434 25.27 7.22 -5.97
CA GLN A 434 26.71 7.36 -6.19
C GLN A 434 27.49 6.98 -4.93
N ALA A 435 28.73 6.53 -5.09
CA ALA A 435 29.63 6.32 -3.96
C ALA A 435 29.96 7.67 -3.27
N PRO A 436 30.06 7.71 -1.93
CA PRO A 436 30.01 6.59 -0.98
C PRO A 436 28.60 6.20 -0.49
N HIS A 437 27.56 6.97 -0.85
CA HIS A 437 26.20 6.80 -0.32
C HIS A 437 25.60 5.42 -0.62
N ASN A 438 25.91 4.82 -1.78
CA ASN A 438 25.48 3.46 -2.11
C ASN A 438 25.95 2.42 -1.07
N ARG A 439 27.24 2.40 -0.75
CA ARG A 439 27.85 1.49 0.22
C ARG A 439 27.35 1.79 1.63
N HIS A 440 27.16 3.06 1.95
CA HIS A 440 26.64 3.45 3.25
C HIS A 440 25.21 2.95 3.46
N LEU A 441 24.30 3.17 2.50
CA LEU A 441 22.93 2.69 2.58
C LEU A 441 22.87 1.16 2.66
N ALA A 442 23.64 0.46 1.82
CA ALA A 442 23.72 -1.01 1.84
C ALA A 442 24.16 -1.52 3.24
N LEU A 443 25.21 -0.92 3.82
CA LEU A 443 25.68 -1.30 5.16
C LEU A 443 24.62 -1.05 6.23
N MET A 444 23.93 0.09 6.18
CA MET A 444 22.87 0.38 7.15
C MET A 444 21.69 -0.60 7.02
N CYS A 445 21.33 -0.98 5.79
CA CYS A 445 20.31 -1.99 5.53
C CYS A 445 20.73 -3.36 6.06
N ASP A 446 21.96 -3.79 5.79
CA ASP A 446 22.52 -5.05 6.30
C ASP A 446 22.52 -5.10 7.84
N ASN A 447 22.77 -3.98 8.51
CA ASN A 447 22.73 -3.90 9.96
C ASN A 447 21.29 -4.05 10.49
N ARG A 448 20.30 -3.46 9.80
CA ARG A 448 18.87 -3.62 10.17
C ARG A 448 18.38 -5.05 9.95
N ILE A 449 18.76 -5.68 8.83
CA ILE A 449 18.42 -7.08 8.53
C ILE A 449 19.04 -8.02 9.57
N ARG A 450 20.32 -7.81 9.91
CA ARG A 450 21.00 -8.62 10.94
C ARG A 450 20.36 -8.45 12.31
N ALA A 451 20.10 -7.20 12.74
CA ALA A 451 19.44 -6.94 14.02
C ALA A 451 18.04 -7.59 14.10
N ALA A 452 17.28 -7.60 13.01
CA ALA A 452 15.99 -8.29 12.95
C ALA A 452 16.15 -9.81 13.10
N ARG A 453 17.09 -10.42 12.35
CA ARG A 453 17.39 -11.85 12.46
C ARG A 453 17.81 -12.25 13.88
N ASP A 454 18.67 -11.45 14.51
CA ASP A 454 19.13 -11.71 15.87
C ASP A 454 17.96 -11.64 16.87
N SER A 455 17.04 -10.67 16.69
CA SER A 455 15.82 -10.52 17.49
C SER A 455 14.82 -11.67 17.29
N GLU A 456 14.65 -12.16 16.05
CA GLU A 456 13.80 -13.31 15.74
C GLU A 456 14.28 -14.61 16.40
N GLY A 457 15.59 -14.74 16.65
CA GLY A 457 16.17 -15.88 17.36
C GLY A 457 15.99 -15.85 18.89
N VAL A 458 15.51 -14.74 19.46
CA VAL A 458 15.34 -14.61 20.91
C VAL A 458 14.07 -15.32 21.36
N VAL A 459 14.23 -16.31 22.25
CA VAL A 459 13.14 -17.01 22.92
C VAL A 459 13.05 -16.52 24.37
N THR A 460 11.84 -16.15 24.80
CA THR A 460 11.55 -15.67 26.14
C THR A 460 10.82 -16.74 26.93
N MET A 461 11.48 -17.27 27.97
CA MET A 461 10.96 -18.33 28.83
C MET A 461 10.54 -17.76 30.19
N ARG A 462 9.32 -18.07 30.64
CA ARG A 462 8.83 -17.75 31.99
C ARG A 462 9.64 -18.50 33.05
N THR A 463 9.99 -19.75 32.79
CA THR A 463 10.77 -20.61 33.70
C THR A 463 12.20 -20.14 33.93
N SER A 464 12.76 -19.39 32.98
CA SER A 464 14.10 -18.77 33.10
C SER A 464 14.06 -17.39 33.78
N SER A 465 12.88 -16.88 34.14
CA SER A 465 12.74 -15.59 34.80
C SER A 465 12.98 -15.72 36.30
N ASP A 466 13.80 -14.83 36.86
CA ASP A 466 13.98 -14.69 38.32
C ASP A 466 12.76 -14.07 39.02
N ARG A 467 11.74 -13.69 38.24
CA ARG A 467 10.48 -13.10 38.70
C ARG A 467 9.30 -13.92 38.19
N GLU A 468 8.32 -14.11 39.06
CA GLU A 468 7.02 -14.64 38.67
C GLU A 468 6.34 -13.67 37.71
N ILE A 469 5.99 -14.15 36.52
CA ILE A 469 5.30 -13.38 35.49
C ILE A 469 3.80 -13.71 35.58
N LYS A 470 2.99 -12.74 36.02
CA LYS A 470 1.57 -12.99 36.32
C LYS A 470 0.70 -13.13 35.07
N TYR A 471 0.96 -12.32 34.04
CA TYR A 471 0.12 -12.24 32.84
C TYR A 471 0.86 -12.75 31.61
N PHE A 472 0.15 -13.14 30.55
CA PHE A 472 0.73 -13.80 29.38
C PHE A 472 0.39 -13.03 28.09
N VAL A 473 1.21 -13.23 27.06
CA VAL A 473 0.98 -12.69 25.72
C VAL A 473 -0.34 -13.22 25.16
N GLY A 474 -1.19 -12.32 24.68
CA GLY A 474 -2.55 -12.61 24.23
C GLY A 474 -3.65 -12.34 25.26
N MET A 475 -3.32 -12.05 26.52
CA MET A 475 -4.33 -11.66 27.50
C MET A 475 -4.91 -10.28 27.17
N ILE A 476 -6.25 -10.17 27.18
CA ILE A 476 -6.97 -8.91 27.19
C ILE A 476 -6.97 -8.35 28.61
N PHE A 477 -6.60 -7.08 28.76
CA PHE A 477 -6.45 -6.46 30.07
C PHE A 477 -7.10 -5.08 30.14
N ARG A 478 -7.31 -4.62 31.37
CA ARG A 478 -7.71 -3.26 31.71
C ARG A 478 -6.62 -2.60 32.54
N HIS A 479 -6.23 -1.39 32.17
CA HIS A 479 -5.27 -0.62 32.95
C HIS A 479 -5.93 -0.10 34.23
N VAL A 480 -5.37 -0.42 35.40
CA VAL A 480 -5.97 -0.12 36.72
C VAL A 480 -6.18 1.38 36.93
N ARG A 481 -5.15 2.20 36.64
CA ARG A 481 -5.21 3.66 36.84
C ARG A 481 -6.02 4.43 35.80
N TYR A 482 -5.88 4.08 34.52
CA TYR A 482 -6.41 4.87 33.40
C TYR A 482 -7.66 4.26 32.76
N GLY A 483 -7.98 3.01 33.08
CA GLY A 483 -9.21 2.34 32.67
C GLY A 483 -9.28 1.91 31.20
N TYR A 484 -8.27 2.21 30.37
CA TYR A 484 -8.23 1.75 28.98
C TYR A 484 -8.00 0.24 28.90
N THR A 485 -8.50 -0.39 27.84
CA THR A 485 -8.30 -1.82 27.57
C THR A 485 -7.31 -2.03 26.43
N GLY A 486 -6.77 -3.24 26.36
CA GLY A 486 -5.80 -3.60 25.33
C GLY A 486 -5.41 -5.07 25.40
N VAL A 487 -4.39 -5.43 24.62
CA VAL A 487 -3.83 -6.78 24.59
C VAL A 487 -2.33 -6.75 24.88
N ILE A 488 -1.87 -7.75 25.63
CA ILE A 488 -0.45 -7.96 25.90
C ILE A 488 0.22 -8.63 24.70
N THR A 489 1.28 -8.02 24.18
CA THR A 489 2.06 -8.53 23.03
C THR A 489 3.48 -8.99 23.39
N GLY A 490 3.92 -8.74 24.63
CA GLY A 490 5.23 -9.19 25.13
C GLY A 490 5.44 -8.77 26.58
N TRP A 491 6.48 -9.31 27.21
CA TRP A 491 6.85 -8.96 28.58
C TRP A 491 8.36 -9.05 28.82
N SER A 492 8.82 -8.28 29.81
CA SER A 492 10.17 -8.31 30.37
C SER A 492 10.07 -8.56 31.88
N SER A 493 10.99 -9.32 32.47
CA SER A 493 10.97 -9.67 33.91
C SER A 493 11.27 -8.46 34.82
N THR A 494 11.92 -7.44 34.28
CA THR A 494 12.15 -6.12 34.88
C THR A 494 11.99 -5.03 33.82
N CYS A 495 12.01 -3.75 34.23
CA CYS A 495 11.95 -2.63 33.29
C CYS A 495 13.24 -2.56 32.45
N GLU A 496 13.11 -2.73 31.12
CA GLU A 496 14.23 -2.65 30.16
C GLU A 496 14.33 -1.27 29.47
N SER A 497 13.55 -0.29 29.92
CA SER A 497 13.54 1.05 29.34
C SER A 497 14.78 1.88 29.74
N PRO A 498 15.23 2.84 28.90
CA PRO A 498 16.32 3.73 29.25
C PRO A 498 16.04 4.57 30.51
N GLU A 499 17.08 4.92 31.28
CA GLU A 499 16.98 5.73 32.52
C GLU A 499 16.20 7.03 32.32
N SER A 500 16.37 7.70 31.17
CA SER A 500 15.64 8.93 30.84
C SER A 500 14.12 8.71 30.83
N TRP A 501 13.68 7.59 30.25
CA TRP A 501 12.27 7.22 30.20
C TRP A 501 11.76 6.78 31.57
N ILE A 502 12.54 5.98 32.30
CA ILE A 502 12.22 5.54 33.67
C ILE A 502 11.98 6.75 34.58
N HIS A 503 12.86 7.76 34.52
CA HIS A 503 12.72 9.00 35.28
C HIS A 503 11.51 9.83 34.81
N GLN A 504 11.35 10.01 33.49
CA GLN A 504 10.22 10.77 32.91
C GLN A 504 8.86 10.17 33.30
N MET A 505 8.75 8.85 33.28
CA MET A 505 7.51 8.13 33.60
C MET A 505 7.36 7.84 35.10
N GLY A 506 8.34 8.22 35.92
CA GLY A 506 8.31 8.06 37.38
C GLY A 506 8.27 6.60 37.82
N VAL A 507 8.88 5.69 37.07
CA VAL A 507 8.82 4.24 37.32
C VAL A 507 9.31 3.86 38.71
N ASP A 508 10.34 4.52 39.24
CA ASP A 508 10.86 4.24 40.58
C ASP A 508 9.93 4.67 41.72
N HIS A 509 8.97 5.54 41.43
CA HIS A 509 7.94 5.95 42.39
C HIS A 509 6.75 5.00 42.42
N LEU A 510 6.73 3.99 41.54
CA LEU A 510 5.72 2.95 41.57
C LEU A 510 5.93 2.05 42.82
N PRO A 511 4.85 1.53 43.44
CA PRO A 511 4.95 0.70 44.64
C PRO A 511 5.92 -0.50 44.51
N ARG A 512 5.99 -1.12 43.32
CA ARG A 512 6.95 -2.22 43.06
C ARG A 512 8.18 -1.78 42.24
N GLY A 513 8.25 -0.50 41.87
CA GLY A 513 9.37 0.11 41.16
C GLY A 513 9.71 -0.56 39.81
N ARG A 514 10.95 -0.39 39.35
CA ARG A 514 11.47 -0.96 38.09
C ARG A 514 11.77 -2.46 38.12
N ASN A 515 11.73 -3.10 39.29
CA ASN A 515 12.14 -4.49 39.51
C ASN A 515 11.00 -5.52 39.38
N GLN A 516 9.79 -5.06 39.06
CA GLN A 516 8.65 -5.90 38.70
C GLN A 516 8.61 -6.17 37.19
N PRO A 517 7.83 -7.15 36.73
CA PRO A 517 7.58 -7.34 35.31
C PRO A 517 6.91 -6.14 34.64
N PHE A 518 7.25 -5.92 33.37
CA PHE A 518 6.63 -4.93 32.51
C PHE A 518 6.16 -5.58 31.22
N TYR A 519 5.08 -5.05 30.65
CA TYR A 519 4.38 -5.64 29.52
C TYR A 519 4.34 -4.65 28.36
N HIS A 520 4.67 -5.14 27.17
CA HIS A 520 4.38 -4.47 25.90
C HIS A 520 2.92 -4.76 25.54
N VAL A 521 2.18 -3.71 25.22
CA VAL A 521 0.75 -3.82 24.94
C VAL A 521 0.35 -2.94 23.75
N PHE A 522 -0.71 -3.33 23.05
CA PHE A 522 -1.52 -2.41 22.26
C PHE A 522 -2.76 -2.04 23.05
N ASP A 523 -3.08 -0.75 23.13
CA ASP A 523 -4.42 -0.33 23.55
C ASP A 523 -5.44 -0.49 22.42
N MET A 524 -6.72 -0.41 22.76
CA MET A 524 -7.83 -0.49 21.80
C MET A 524 -7.75 0.54 20.64
N TYR A 525 -6.94 1.59 20.77
CA TYR A 525 -6.75 2.62 19.73
C TYR A 525 -5.49 2.39 18.88
N GLY A 526 -4.83 1.24 19.04
CA GLY A 526 -3.64 0.89 18.28
C GLY A 526 -2.34 1.51 18.77
N GLN A 527 -2.32 2.12 19.97
CA GLN A 527 -1.08 2.68 20.52
C GLN A 527 -0.30 1.63 21.29
N GLN A 528 0.99 1.51 20.98
CA GLN A 528 1.93 0.72 21.76
C GLN A 528 2.24 1.40 23.09
N ARG A 529 2.21 0.63 24.19
CA ARG A 529 2.55 1.10 25.53
C ARG A 529 3.41 0.08 26.26
N TYR A 530 4.13 0.55 27.28
CA TYR A 530 4.92 -0.28 28.19
C TYR A 530 4.40 -0.10 29.61
N VAL A 531 3.81 -1.16 30.18
CA VAL A 531 2.95 -1.08 31.38
C VAL A 531 3.53 -1.96 32.48
N ALA A 532 3.67 -1.39 33.68
CA ALA A 532 4.07 -2.14 34.87
C ALA A 532 3.00 -3.15 35.29
N GLU A 533 3.40 -4.34 35.74
CA GLU A 533 2.47 -5.42 36.12
C GLU A 533 1.38 -4.99 37.12
N GLU A 534 1.72 -4.17 38.11
CA GLU A 534 0.75 -3.69 39.11
C GLU A 534 -0.36 -2.81 38.54
N ASN A 535 -0.19 -2.29 37.33
CA ASN A 535 -1.20 -1.49 36.63
C ASN A 535 -2.08 -2.33 35.69
N ILE A 536 -1.92 -3.65 35.65
CA ILE A 536 -2.69 -4.56 34.80
C ILE A 536 -3.70 -5.33 35.64
N ALA A 537 -4.96 -5.34 35.20
CA ALA A 537 -6.03 -6.18 35.72
C ALA A 537 -6.74 -6.91 34.57
N VAL A 538 -7.43 -8.01 34.90
CA VAL A 538 -8.27 -8.75 33.93
C VAL A 538 -9.39 -7.82 33.45
N ASP A 539 -9.67 -7.85 32.15
CA ASP A 539 -10.84 -7.18 31.59
C ASP A 539 -12.06 -8.12 31.62
N HIS A 540 -13.20 -7.61 32.07
CA HIS A 540 -14.45 -8.38 32.20
C HIS A 540 -15.44 -8.11 31.03
N SER A 541 -14.97 -7.48 29.95
CA SER A 541 -15.75 -7.27 28.72
C SER A 541 -14.87 -7.37 27.46
N PRO A 542 -14.12 -8.47 27.31
CA PRO A 542 -13.04 -8.57 26.33
C PRO A 542 -13.54 -8.66 24.88
N SER A 543 -14.77 -9.13 24.64
CA SER A 543 -15.33 -9.31 23.29
C SER A 543 -15.36 -8.00 22.49
N THR A 544 -15.78 -6.89 23.12
CA THR A 544 -15.76 -5.56 22.49
C THR A 544 -14.34 -5.07 22.22
N THR A 545 -13.42 -5.34 23.16
CA THR A 545 -12.00 -4.98 23.02
C THR A 545 -11.36 -5.70 21.84
N ILE A 546 -11.61 -6.99 21.66
CA ILE A 546 -11.07 -7.79 20.53
C ILE A 546 -11.50 -7.22 19.18
N GLN A 547 -12.79 -6.94 19.00
CA GLN A 547 -13.30 -6.34 17.76
C GLN A 547 -12.61 -5.00 17.45
N THR A 548 -12.50 -4.14 18.47
CA THR A 548 -11.85 -2.82 18.32
C THR A 548 -10.36 -2.94 18.00
N LEU A 549 -9.66 -3.95 18.55
CA LEU A 549 -8.25 -4.19 18.27
C LEU A 549 -8.01 -4.61 16.81
N ILE A 550 -8.90 -5.41 16.22
CA ILE A 550 -8.75 -5.88 14.83
C ILE A 550 -8.89 -4.71 13.85
N GLU A 551 -9.82 -3.81 14.13
CA GLU A 551 -10.04 -2.62 13.32
C GLU A 551 -8.88 -1.61 13.44
N ASN A 552 -8.31 -1.45 14.64
CA ASN A 552 -7.35 -0.37 14.93
C ASN A 552 -5.88 -0.80 14.99
N VAL A 553 -5.58 -2.11 15.00
CA VAL A 553 -4.21 -2.65 15.04
C VAL A 553 -3.93 -3.45 13.77
N PRO A 554 -3.50 -2.81 12.67
CA PRO A 554 -3.19 -3.51 11.41
C PRO A 554 -2.13 -4.62 11.56
N SER A 555 -1.25 -4.51 12.55
CA SER A 555 -0.19 -5.50 12.83
C SER A 555 -0.63 -6.65 13.72
N LEU A 556 -1.90 -6.74 14.14
CA LEU A 556 -2.38 -7.76 15.08
C LEU A 556 -2.09 -9.19 14.60
N GLY A 557 -2.21 -9.44 13.29
CA GLY A 557 -1.92 -10.74 12.68
C GLY A 557 -0.45 -11.17 12.74
N MET A 558 0.48 -10.26 13.05
CA MET A 558 1.84 -10.64 13.38
C MET A 558 1.90 -11.43 14.70
N TYR A 559 1.08 -11.03 15.68
CA TYR A 559 1.12 -11.53 17.05
C TYR A 559 0.18 -12.71 17.29
N PHE A 560 -0.99 -12.71 16.64
CA PHE A 560 -2.09 -13.62 16.97
C PHE A 560 -2.74 -14.24 15.74
N GLU A 561 -3.40 -15.38 15.91
CA GLU A 561 -4.09 -16.11 14.84
C GLU A 561 -5.58 -16.38 15.07
N ASP A 562 -6.02 -16.45 16.32
CA ASP A 562 -7.41 -16.69 16.70
C ASP A 562 -7.69 -16.09 18.09
N ALA A 563 -8.90 -16.26 18.62
CA ALA A 563 -9.23 -15.94 20.00
C ALA A 563 -10.11 -17.02 20.64
N GLU A 564 -9.92 -17.21 21.93
CA GLU A 564 -10.77 -18.05 22.76
C GLU A 564 -11.55 -17.16 23.73
N ILE A 565 -12.87 -17.34 23.77
CA ILE A 565 -13.79 -16.63 24.66
C ILE A 565 -14.54 -17.69 25.47
N GLY A 566 -14.63 -17.48 26.77
CA GLY A 566 -15.45 -18.28 27.67
C GLY A 566 -16.13 -17.40 28.71
N GLU A 567 -17.11 -17.94 29.39
CA GLU A 567 -17.93 -17.24 30.39
C GLU A 567 -17.89 -18.06 31.68
N ASP A 568 -17.66 -17.41 32.82
CA ASP A 568 -17.70 -18.09 34.12
C ASP A 568 -19.15 -18.28 34.61
N ALA A 569 -19.32 -19.01 35.72
CA ALA A 569 -20.63 -19.26 36.32
C ALA A 569 -21.36 -17.99 36.78
N ASP A 570 -20.65 -16.88 36.99
CA ASP A 570 -21.18 -15.58 37.40
C ASP A 570 -21.52 -14.68 36.19
N GLY A 571 -21.31 -15.16 34.97
CA GLY A 571 -21.58 -14.45 33.72
C GLY A 571 -20.49 -13.47 33.30
N ASN A 572 -19.29 -13.55 33.88
CA ASN A 572 -18.15 -12.75 33.44
C ASN A 572 -17.43 -13.44 32.28
N GLU A 573 -17.24 -12.70 31.19
CA GLU A 573 -16.43 -13.15 30.07
C GLU A 573 -14.93 -13.14 30.44
N LYS A 574 -14.22 -14.20 30.03
CA LYS A 574 -12.77 -14.25 29.91
C LYS A 574 -12.42 -14.51 28.45
N ALA A 575 -11.41 -13.80 27.95
CA ALA A 575 -10.89 -14.08 26.62
C ALA A 575 -9.38 -13.92 26.53
N ARG A 576 -8.81 -14.65 25.59
CA ARG A 576 -7.41 -14.51 25.17
C ARG A 576 -7.30 -14.60 23.66
N LEU A 577 -6.30 -13.93 23.10
CA LEU A 577 -5.86 -14.14 21.74
C LEU A 577 -4.87 -15.31 21.69
N VAL A 578 -5.05 -16.19 20.72
CA VAL A 578 -4.18 -17.33 20.42
C VAL A 578 -2.96 -16.81 19.66
N LEU A 579 -1.77 -17.17 20.14
CA LEU A 579 -0.49 -16.74 19.57
C LEU A 579 -0.31 -17.23 18.14
N SER A 580 0.22 -16.38 17.26
CA SER A 580 0.68 -16.78 15.92
C SER A 580 1.87 -17.75 16.01
N PRO A 581 2.20 -18.50 14.94
CA PRO A 581 3.36 -19.40 14.95
C PRO A 581 4.68 -18.71 15.35
N GLU A 582 4.86 -17.44 14.97
CA GLU A 582 5.99 -16.62 15.37
C GLU A 582 6.03 -16.40 16.89
N PHE A 583 4.90 -16.00 17.48
CA PHE A 583 4.84 -15.70 18.90
C PHE A 583 4.78 -16.95 19.77
N GLN A 584 4.29 -18.08 19.26
CA GLN A 584 4.45 -19.38 19.91
C GLN A 584 5.93 -19.78 20.02
N LYS A 585 6.76 -19.49 19.01
CA LYS A 585 8.21 -19.72 19.10
C LYS A 585 8.89 -18.76 20.06
N LYS A 586 8.47 -17.49 20.06
CA LYS A 586 9.05 -16.44 20.90
C LYS A 586 8.68 -16.57 22.38
N TYR A 587 7.44 -16.97 22.69
CA TYR A 587 6.90 -17.13 24.04
C TYR A 587 6.26 -18.54 24.21
N PRO A 588 7.06 -19.62 24.19
CA PRO A 588 6.54 -21.00 24.10
C PRO A 588 5.75 -21.46 25.33
N GLU A 589 5.91 -20.80 26.47
CA GLU A 589 5.22 -21.13 27.72
C GLU A 589 3.92 -20.33 27.92
N ASP A 590 3.73 -19.23 27.19
CA ASP A 590 2.59 -18.34 27.37
C ASP A 590 1.28 -18.95 26.84
N GLY A 591 1.36 -19.79 25.81
CA GLY A 591 0.22 -20.58 25.34
C GLY A 591 -0.31 -21.52 26.44
N GLN A 592 0.59 -22.17 27.19
CA GLN A 592 0.21 -23.05 28.30
C GLN A 592 -0.33 -22.25 29.50
N ALA A 593 0.29 -21.11 29.82
CA ALA A 593 -0.21 -20.20 30.85
C ALA A 593 -1.63 -19.71 30.54
N GLY A 594 -1.90 -19.36 29.29
CA GLY A 594 -3.23 -18.99 28.84
C GLY A 594 -4.24 -20.15 28.89
N ASN A 595 -3.83 -21.37 28.53
CA ASN A 595 -4.70 -22.55 28.66
C ASN A 595 -5.10 -22.78 30.12
N ALA A 596 -4.14 -22.72 31.04
CA ALA A 596 -4.38 -22.90 32.47
C ALA A 596 -5.32 -21.82 33.01
N TRP A 597 -5.14 -20.57 32.60
CA TRP A 597 -6.00 -19.45 33.00
C TRP A 597 -7.43 -19.57 32.46
N MET A 598 -7.62 -20.06 31.23
CA MET A 598 -8.95 -20.32 30.67
C MET A 598 -9.64 -21.50 31.36
N ALA A 599 -8.90 -22.52 31.80
CA ALA A 599 -9.45 -23.67 32.52
C ALA A 599 -9.99 -23.32 33.91
N GLU A 600 -9.62 -22.18 34.49
CA GLU A 600 -10.22 -21.65 35.73
C GLU A 600 -11.65 -21.10 35.54
N LEU A 601 -12.25 -21.26 34.36
CA LEU A 601 -13.67 -20.98 34.10
C LEU A 601 -14.60 -22.13 34.54
N ASP A 602 -14.08 -23.36 34.62
CA ASP A 602 -14.85 -24.59 34.86
C ASP A 602 -15.14 -24.88 36.34
#